data_AF-A0AAC9J1S0-F1
#
_entry.id   AF-A0AAC9J1S0-F1
#
_cell.length_a   1.000
_cell.length_b   1.000
_cell.length_c   1.000
_cell.angle_alpha   90.00
_cell.angle_beta   90.00
_cell.angle_gamma   90.00
#
_symmetry.space_group_name_H-M   'P 1'
#
loop_
_entity.id
_entity.type
_entity.pdbx_description
1 polymer ?
#
loop_
_entity_poly.entity_id
_entity_poly.type
_entity_poly.pdbx_seq_one_letter_code
_entity_poly.pdbx_strand_id
1 'polypeptide(L)' 'MTNATDASVTWSSSDDLIATVDTNGLVTVVSGATSAETVTITATSVEDGTKTATATITVA' A
#
# COMPACT_ATOMS: atom_id res chain seq x y z
N MET A 1 -12.60 -12.70 22.87
CA MET A 1 -11.71 -12.70 21.70
C MET A 1 -12.30 -11.70 20.73
N THR A 2 -11.87 -10.44 20.78
CA THR A 2 -12.29 -9.47 19.79
C THR A 2 -11.45 -9.73 18.55
N ASN A 3 -12.00 -10.51 17.62
CA ASN A 3 -11.59 -10.40 16.22
C ASN A 3 -11.66 -8.90 15.90
N ALA A 4 -10.58 -8.31 15.38
CA ALA A 4 -10.53 -6.89 15.03
C ALA A 4 -11.86 -6.51 14.37
N THR A 5 -12.66 -5.71 15.07
CA THR A 5 -14.06 -5.46 14.68
C THR A 5 -14.11 -4.48 13.52
N ASP A 6 -13.00 -3.79 13.29
CA ASP A 6 -12.74 -2.96 12.15
C ASP A 6 -11.49 -3.45 11.41
N ALA A 7 -11.68 -4.03 10.23
CA ALA A 7 -10.59 -4.44 9.34
C ALA A 7 -10.10 -3.29 8.44
N SER A 8 -10.54 -2.06 8.73
CA SER A 8 -10.13 -0.90 7.96
C SER A 8 -8.64 -0.63 8.13
N VAL A 9 -7.97 -0.48 7.00
CA VAL A 9 -6.58 -0.05 6.91
C VAL A 9 -6.49 1.17 6.02
N THR A 10 -5.59 2.09 6.35
CA THR A 10 -5.21 3.16 5.43
C THR A 10 -4.01 2.71 4.61
N TRP A 11 -4.08 2.95 3.31
CA TRP A 11 -3.01 2.65 2.38
C TRP A 11 -2.24 3.91 2.00
N SER A 12 -0.94 3.77 1.81
CA SER A 12 -0.08 4.83 1.26
C SER A 12 0.98 4.24 0.35
N SER A 13 1.26 4.92 -0.76
CA SER A 13 2.42 4.62 -1.61
C SER A 13 3.62 5.47 -1.20
N SER A 14 4.82 4.93 -1.36
CA SER A 14 6.06 5.72 -1.27
C SER A 14 6.29 6.61 -2.49
N ASP A 15 5.69 6.26 -3.64
CA ASP A 15 5.79 7.02 -4.87
C ASP A 15 4.56 6.81 -5.77
N ASP A 16 3.62 7.74 -5.70
CA ASP A 16 2.39 7.73 -6.49
C ASP A 16 2.62 7.97 -8.00
N LEU A 17 3.82 8.38 -8.42
CA LEU A 17 4.18 8.51 -9.85
C LEU A 17 4.57 7.16 -10.45
N ILE A 18 4.96 6.19 -9.62
CA ILE A 18 5.33 4.83 -10.03
C ILE A 18 4.17 3.87 -9.81
N ALA A 19 3.56 3.88 -8.62
CA ALA A 19 2.39 3.07 -8.32
C ALA A 19 1.48 3.75 -7.29
N THR A 20 0.19 3.64 -7.54
CA THR A 20 -0.86 4.14 -6.64
C THR A 20 -1.56 2.96 -5.99
N VAL A 21 -2.13 3.18 -4.81
CA VAL A 21 -2.93 2.19 -4.09
C VAL A 21 -4.28 2.80 -3.71
N ASP A 22 -5.38 2.09 -3.97
CA ASP A 22 -6.71 2.55 -3.61
C ASP A 22 -7.10 2.16 -2.17
N THR A 23 -8.28 2.59 -1.73
CA THR A 23 -8.80 2.28 -0.38
C THR A 23 -9.09 0.80 -0.16
N ASN A 24 -9.22 0.00 -1.23
CA ASN A 24 -9.41 -1.44 -1.19
C ASN A 24 -8.09 -2.22 -1.20
N GLY A 25 -6.94 -1.54 -1.31
CA GLY A 25 -5.62 -2.15 -1.43
C GLY A 25 -5.28 -2.60 -2.86
N LEU A 26 -6.01 -2.12 -3.88
CA LEU A 26 -5.66 -2.37 -5.27
C LEU A 26 -4.49 -1.48 -5.67
N VAL A 27 -3.36 -2.10 -5.97
CA VAL A 27 -2.15 -1.41 -6.43
C VAL A 27 -2.14 -1.33 -7.95
N THR A 28 -2.01 -0.12 -8.48
CA THR A 28 -1.95 0.15 -9.93
C THR A 28 -0.61 0.80 -10.26
N VAL A 29 0.16 0.17 -11.14
CA VAL A 29 1.40 0.76 -11.68
C VAL A 29 1.02 1.85 -12.69
N VAL A 30 1.58 3.04 -12.52
CA VAL A 30 1.34 4.18 -13.39
C VAL A 30 2.11 3.96 -14.69
N SER A 31 1.50 4.30 -15.83
CA SER A 31 2.07 4.09 -17.17
C SER A 31 3.40 4.82 -17.41
N GLY A 32 3.79 5.75 -16.54
CA GLY A 32 5.07 6.46 -16.60
C GLY A 32 6.22 5.75 -15.87
N ALA A 33 5.95 4.66 -15.15
CA ALA A 33 6.98 3.90 -14.45
C ALA A 33 7.95 3.25 -15.45
N THR A 34 9.24 3.51 -15.28
CA THR A 34 10.28 2.85 -16.06
C THR A 34 10.64 1.49 -15.44
N SER A 35 11.08 0.56 -16.28
CA SER A 35 11.72 -0.67 -15.83
C SER A 35 12.85 -0.37 -14.83
N ALA A 36 12.90 -1.13 -13.72
CA ALA A 36 13.80 -1.02 -12.57
C ALA A 36 13.40 -0.05 -11.43
N GLU A 37 12.17 0.47 -11.43
CA GLU A 37 11.66 1.28 -10.32
C GLU A 37 11.11 0.39 -9.19
N THR A 38 11.32 0.81 -7.93
CA THR A 38 10.80 0.11 -6.74
C THR A 38 9.91 1.04 -5.94
N VAL A 39 8.70 0.58 -5.63
CA VAL A 39 7.75 1.30 -4.80
C VAL A 39 7.41 0.47 -3.56
N THR A 40 7.18 1.13 -2.44
CA THR A 40 6.72 0.48 -1.20
C THR A 40 5.32 0.96 -0.89
N ILE A 41 4.40 0.02 -0.82
CA ILE A 41 3.02 0.24 -0.39
C ILE A 41 2.92 -0.13 1.08
N THR A 42 2.35 0.75 1.89
CA THR A 42 2.17 0.54 3.34
C THR A 42 0.68 0.50 3.68
N ALA A 43 0.24 -0.56 4.34
CA ALA A 43 -1.04 -0.65 5.02
C ALA A 43 -0.84 -0.34 6.51
N THR A 44 -1.66 0.55 7.06
CA THR A 44 -1.67 0.88 8.48
C THR A 44 -3.06 0.61 9.03
N SER A 45 -3.16 -0.09 10.16
CA SER A 45 -4.45 -0.32 10.82
C SER A 45 -5.07 1.00 11.29
N VAL A 46 -6.36 1.19 10.99
CA VAL A 46 -7.13 2.34 11.48
C VAL A 46 -7.38 2.23 12.99
N GLU A 47 -7.51 1.01 13.51
CA GLU A 47 -7.76 0.75 14.94
C GLU A 47 -6.48 0.92 15.79
N ASP A 48 -5.32 0.52 15.24
CA ASP A 48 -4.02 0.63 15.89
C ASP A 48 -2.95 1.08 14.88
N GLY A 49 -2.67 2.38 14.86
CA GLY A 49 -1.67 2.98 13.95
C GLY A 49 -0.24 2.48 14.15
N THR A 50 0.04 1.66 15.16
CA THR A 50 1.34 0.97 15.33
C THR A 50 1.42 -0.36 14.58
N LYS A 51 0.28 -0.90 14.10
CA LYS A 51 0.24 -2.11 13.28
C LYS A 51 0.29 -1.72 11.81
N THR A 52 1.38 -2.09 11.16
CA THR A 52 1.60 -1.82 9.73
C THR A 52 2.05 -3.08 9.01
N ALA A 53 1.70 -3.18 7.73
CA ALA A 53 2.25 -4.16 6.79
C ALA A 53 2.75 -3.43 5.54
N THR A 54 3.83 -3.93 4.94
CA THR A 54 4.43 -3.31 3.75
C THR A 54 4.55 -4.31 2.61
N ALA A 55 4.32 -3.86 1.39
CA ALA A 55 4.53 -4.61 0.16
C ALA A 55 5.45 -3.82 -0.78
N THR A 56 6.50 -4.47 -1.28
CA THR A 56 7.41 -3.87 -2.26
C THR A 56 7.02 -4.33 -3.65
N ILE A 57 6.78 -3.39 -4.56
CA ILE A 57 6.54 -3.67 -5.97
C ILE A 57 7.76 -3.22 -6.75
N THR A 58 8.30 -4.14 -7.56
CA THR A 58 9.39 -3.85 -8.50
C THR A 58 8.81 -3.90 -9.90
N VAL A 59 8.90 -2.79 -10.62
CA VAL A 59 8.55 -2.72 -12.04
C VAL A 59 9.79 -3.17 -12.83
N ALA A 60 9.67 -4.21 -13.65
CA ALA A 60 10.76 -4.76 -14.47
C ALA A 60 10.41 -4.64 -15.96
#